data_AF-G3I7F5-F1
#
_entry.id   AF-G3I7F5-F1
#
_cell.length_a   1.000
_cell.length_b   1.000
_cell.length_c   1.000
_cell.angle_alpha   90.00
_cell.angle_beta   90.00
_cell.angle_gamma   90.00
#
_symmetry.space_group_name_H-M   'P 1'
#
loop_
_entity.id
_entity.type
_entity.pdbx_description
1 polymer ?
#
loop_
_entity_poly.entity_id
_entity_poly.type
_entity_poly.pdbx_seq_one_letter_code
_entity_poly.pdbx_strand_id
1 'polypeptide(L)'
;MKTMSIEEKKKSEDMVIADKDHHEKGIQTYISLKGEIKKFKDPSALKKPLWALFLFCSEYHAQIKQNHPALSIVGAAKKLGQQSCR
;
A
#
# COMPACT_ATOMS: atom_id res chain seq x y z
N MET A 1 26.79 -29.60 31.17
CA MET A 1 25.87 -28.99 30.18
C MET A 1 24.57 -29.77 30.21
N LYS A 2 23.44 -29.10 30.45
CA LYS A 2 22.14 -29.78 30.48
C LYS A 2 21.66 -29.95 29.04
N THR A 3 21.86 -31.14 28.48
CA THR A 3 21.34 -31.51 27.15
C THR A 3 19.84 -31.71 27.27
N MET A 4 19.06 -30.73 26.82
CA MET A 4 17.62 -30.89 26.70
C MET A 4 17.30 -31.90 25.60
N SER A 5 16.23 -32.66 25.77
CA SER A 5 15.75 -33.54 24.70
C SER A 5 15.33 -32.69 23.49
N ILE A 6 15.47 -33.25 22.30
CA ILE A 6 15.07 -32.59 21.04
C ILE A 6 13.59 -32.16 21.10
N GLU A 7 12.76 -32.96 21.78
CA GLU A 7 11.34 -32.69 21.98
C GLU A 7 11.08 -31.49 22.90
N GLU A 8 11.84 -31.37 24.00
CA GLU A 8 11.75 -30.23 24.91
C GLU A 8 12.23 -28.95 24.24
N LYS A 9 13.28 -29.04 23.42
CA LYS A 9 13.78 -27.93 22.62
C LYS A 9 12.74 -27.44 21.63
N LYS A 10 12.10 -28.37 20.89
CA LYS A 10 11.03 -28.03 19.94
C LYS A 10 9.86 -27.34 20.63
N LYS A 11 9.41 -27.86 21.78
CA LYS A 11 8.34 -27.24 22.56
C LYS A 11 8.68 -25.82 23.02
N SER A 12 9.94 -25.58 23.39
CA SER A 12 10.40 -24.24 23.77
C SER A 12 10.43 -23.27 22.58
N GLU A 13 10.80 -23.75 21.39
CA GLU A 13 10.80 -22.96 20.16
C GLU A 13 9.36 -22.61 19.73
N ASP A 14 8.45 -23.58 19.78
CA ASP A 14 7.02 -23.39 19.45
C ASP A 14 6.36 -22.35 20.38
N MET A 15 6.68 -22.38 21.68
CA MET A 15 6.21 -21.38 22.65
C MET A 15 6.71 -19.96 22.32
N VAL A 16 7.98 -19.82 21.93
CA VAL A 16 8.55 -18.52 21.56
C VAL A 16 7.90 -17.97 20.29
N ILE A 17 7.59 -18.84 19.31
CA ILE A 17 6.91 -18.43 18.08
C ILE A 17 5.48 -17.97 18.40
N ALA A 18 4.75 -18.71 19.24
CA ALA A 18 3.38 -18.37 19.63
C ALA A 18 3.32 -17.03 20.40
N ASP A 19 4.27 -16.78 21.30
CA ASP A 19 4.35 -15.53 22.05
C ASP A 19 4.62 -14.33 21.13
N LYS A 20 5.58 -14.47 20.21
CA LYS A 20 5.90 -13.44 19.21
C LYS A 20 4.70 -13.13 18.30
N ASP A 21 4.01 -14.16 17.82
CA ASP A 21 2.82 -14.02 16.97
C ASP A 21 1.67 -13.35 17.74
N HIS A 22 1.44 -13.73 19.00
CA HIS A 22 0.45 -13.09 19.85
C HIS A 22 0.77 -11.61 20.10
N HIS A 23 2.04 -11.29 20.38
CA HIS A 23 2.48 -9.91 20.56
C HIS A 23 2.32 -9.08 19.27
N GLU A 24 2.73 -9.62 18.12
CA GLU A 24 2.59 -8.94 16.83
C GLU A 24 1.12 -8.66 16.49
N LYS A 25 0.23 -9.65 16.69
CA LYS A 25 -1.22 -9.49 16.53
C LYS A 25 -1.80 -8.44 17.48
N GLY A 26 -1.31 -8.39 18.73
CA GLY A 26 -1.70 -7.39 19.72
C GLY A 26 -1.30 -5.97 19.30
N ILE A 27 -0.07 -5.80 18.81
CA ILE A 27 0.43 -4.53 18.28
C ILE A 27 -0.36 -4.10 17.05
N GLN A 28 -0.62 -5.00 16.10
CA GLN A 28 -1.41 -4.70 14.91
C GLN A 28 -2.85 -4.29 15.26
N THR A 29 -3.46 -4.99 16.23
CA THR A 29 -4.80 -4.65 16.72
C THR A 29 -4.81 -3.29 17.42
N TYR A 30 -3.81 -2.99 18.25
CA TYR A 30 -3.67 -1.69 18.90
C TYR A 30 -3.45 -0.55 17.89
N ILE A 31 -2.61 -0.75 16.87
CA ILE A 31 -2.39 0.23 15.79
C ILE A 31 -3.68 0.44 14.98
N SER A 32 -4.46 -0.62 14.76
CA SER A 32 -5.73 -0.56 14.03
C SER A 32 -6.88 0.06 14.84
N LEU A 33 -6.92 -0.16 16.16
CA LEU A 33 -7.91 0.45 17.07
C LEU A 33 -7.58 1.91 17.38
N LYS A 34 -6.30 2.22 17.54
CA LYS A 34 -5.76 3.59 17.45
C LYS A 34 -5.72 4.08 16.01
N GLY A 35 -6.40 3.34 15.12
CA GLY A 35 -6.48 3.51 13.69
C GLY A 35 -6.58 4.98 13.36
N GLU A 36 -5.82 5.33 12.33
CA GLU A 36 -5.93 6.58 11.58
C GLU A 36 -6.73 7.62 12.37
N ILE A 37 -6.06 8.25 13.35
CA ILE A 37 -6.27 9.68 13.54
C ILE A 37 -6.12 10.18 12.12
N LYS A 38 -7.25 10.39 11.42
CA LYS A 38 -7.29 10.85 10.04
C LYS A 38 -6.30 11.98 10.07
N LYS A 39 -5.09 11.77 9.55
CA LYS A 39 -4.03 12.75 9.69
C LYS A 39 -4.67 13.94 9.03
N PHE A 40 -5.06 14.93 9.83
CA PHE A 40 -5.67 16.14 9.33
C PHE A 40 -4.65 16.57 8.30
N LYS A 41 -5.01 16.43 7.01
CA LYS A 41 -4.08 16.68 5.94
C LYS A 41 -3.69 18.11 6.17
N ASP A 42 -2.47 18.32 6.67
CA ASP A 42 -2.06 19.62 7.12
C ASP A 42 -2.24 20.53 5.90
N PRO A 43 -3.14 21.52 5.95
CA PRO A 43 -3.39 22.38 4.80
C PRO A 43 -2.11 23.09 4.36
N SER A 44 -1.12 23.20 5.26
CA SER A 44 0.20 23.77 5.00
C SER A 44 1.24 22.75 4.52
N ALA A 45 0.95 21.43 4.55
CA ALA A 45 1.88 20.45 4.00
C ALA A 45 2.03 20.63 2.50
N LEU A 46 3.28 20.70 2.05
CA LEU A 46 3.60 20.73 0.63
C LEU A 46 2.95 19.54 -0.06
N LYS A 47 2.15 19.81 -1.10
CA LYS A 47 1.51 18.76 -1.91
C LYS A 47 2.60 17.79 -2.36
N LYS A 48 2.41 16.50 -2.06
CA LYS A 48 3.36 15.45 -2.45
C LYS A 48 3.66 15.60 -3.95
N PRO A 49 4.94 15.56 -4.38
CA PRO A 49 5.27 15.70 -5.77
C PRO A 49 4.55 14.60 -6.56
N LEU A 50 3.82 15.03 -7.59
CA LEU A 50 3.07 14.14 -8.47
C LEU A 50 4.10 13.26 -9.22
N TRP A 51 3.91 11.95 -9.18
CA TRP A 51 4.77 11.02 -9.92
C TRP A 51 4.67 11.28 -11.43
N ALA A 52 5.71 10.94 -12.20
CA ALA A 52 5.79 11.18 -13.64
C ALA A 52 4.57 10.64 -14.41
N LEU A 53 4.06 9.47 -14.02
CA LEU A 53 2.82 8.89 -14.56
C LEU A 53 1.59 9.76 -14.35
N PHE A 54 1.48 10.45 -13.21
CA PHE A 54 0.34 11.32 -12.93
C PHE A 54 0.43 12.63 -13.73
N LEU A 55 1.63 13.17 -13.90
CA LEU A 55 1.88 14.32 -14.77
C LEU A 55 1.53 13.98 -16.22
N PHE A 56 2.04 12.86 -16.72
CA PHE A 56 1.71 12.32 -18.04
C PHE A 56 0.20 12.15 -18.22
N CYS A 57 -0.49 11.56 -17.25
CA CYS A 57 -1.93 11.39 -17.35
C CYS A 57 -2.68 12.71 -17.43
N SER A 58 -2.24 13.76 -16.73
CA SER A 58 -2.92 15.05 -16.74
C SER A 58 -2.88 15.77 -18.10
N GLU A 59 -1.75 15.72 -18.79
CA GLU A 59 -1.57 16.39 -20.09
C GLU A 59 -2.26 15.63 -21.23
N TYR A 60 -2.10 14.31 -21.25
CA TYR A 60 -2.54 13.48 -22.39
C TYR A 60 -4.00 13.02 -22.27
N HIS A 61 -4.56 12.93 -21.05
CA HIS A 61 -5.99 12.64 -20.89
C HIS A 61 -6.87 13.74 -21.51
N ALA A 62 -6.49 15.01 -21.36
CA ALA A 62 -7.21 16.13 -21.96
C ALA A 62 -7.18 16.07 -23.49
N GLN A 63 -6.01 15.75 -24.07
CA GLN A 63 -5.84 15.58 -25.51
C GLN A 63 -6.67 14.41 -26.06
N ILE A 64 -6.69 13.26 -25.36
CA ILE A 64 -7.50 12.10 -25.78
C ILE A 64 -9.00 12.41 -25.71
N LYS A 65 -9.44 13.14 -24.68
CA LYS A 65 -10.84 13.55 -24.53
C LYS A 65 -11.26 14.57 -25.60
N GLN A 66 -10.37 15.48 -26.01
CA GLN A 66 -10.63 16.41 -27.10
C GLN A 66 -10.69 15.70 -28.47
N ASN A 67 -9.74 14.80 -28.74
CA ASN A 67 -9.69 14.06 -30.01
C ASN A 67 -10.80 13.02 -30.15
N HIS A 68 -11.28 12.49 -29.01
CA HIS A 68 -12.32 11.48 -28.95
C HIS A 68 -13.34 11.79 -27.85
N PRO A 69 -14.20 12.80 -28.05
CA PRO A 69 -15.19 13.21 -27.03
C PRO A 69 -16.23 12.12 -26.74
N ALA A 70 -16.40 11.15 -27.65
CA ALA A 70 -17.30 10.00 -27.47
C ALA A 70 -16.69 8.85 -26.65
N LEU A 71 -15.38 8.88 -26.35
CA LEU A 71 -14.77 7.83 -25.51
C LEU A 71 -15.17 8.03 -24.05
N SER A 72 -15.60 6.94 -23.42
CA SER A 72 -15.79 6.91 -21.96
C SER A 72 -14.46 7.14 -21.24
N ILE A 73 -14.51 7.59 -19.99
CA ILE A 73 -13.33 7.83 -19.15
C ILE A 73 -12.44 6.57 -19.09
N VAL A 74 -13.06 5.39 -19.02
CA VAL A 74 -12.37 4.10 -19.03
C VAL A 74 -11.68 3.84 -20.37
N GLY A 75 -12.34 4.16 -21.50
CA GLY A 75 -11.75 4.06 -22.83
C GLY A 75 -10.58 5.01 -23.06
N ALA A 76 -10.71 6.25 -22.57
CA ALA A 76 -9.64 7.24 -22.61
C ALA A 76 -8.42 6.80 -21.78
N ALA A 77 -8.65 6.29 -20.56
CA ALA A 77 -7.59 5.74 -19.70
C ALA A 77 -6.89 4.53 -20.34
N LYS A 78 -7.64 3.63 -20.99
CA LYS A 78 -7.07 2.47 -21.70
C LYS A 78 -6.16 2.92 -22.85
N LYS A 79 -6.58 3.92 -23.62
CA LYS A 79 -5.80 4.47 -24.73
C LYS A 79 -4.54 5.19 -24.25
N LEU A 80 -4.65 5.90 -23.13
CA LEU A 80 -3.53 6.58 -22.47
C LEU A 80 -2.46 5.59 -21.96
N GLY A 81 -2.89 4.48 -21.33
CA GLY A 81 -1.97 3.43 -20.86
C GLY A 81 -1.25 2.68 -21.99
N GLN A 82 -1.89 2.54 -23.16
CA GLN A 82 -1.24 1.99 -24.36
C GLN A 82 -0.17 2.94 -24.93
N GLN A 83 -0.31 4.25 -24.74
CA GLN A 83 0.67 5.23 -25.19
C GLN A 83 1.85 5.36 -24.22
N SER A 84 1.65 5.10 -22.92
CA SER A 84 2.72 5.17 -21.91
C SER A 84 3.63 3.94 -21.83
N CYS A 85 3.20 2.80 -22.37
CA CYS A 85 3.90 1.52 -22.25
C CYS A 85 4.84 1.20 -23.44
N ARG A 86 5.26 2.22 -24.20
CA ARG A 86 6.26 2.09 -25.27
C ARG A 86 7.65 2.41 -24.76
#